data_AF-A0A6C0KVK4-F1
#
_entry.id   AF-A0A6C0KVK4-F1
#
_cell.length_a   1.000
_cell.length_b   1.000
_cell.length_c   1.000
_cell.angle_alpha   90.00
_cell.angle_beta   90.00
_cell.angle_gamma   90.00
#
_symmetry.space_group_name_H-M   'P 1'
#
loop_
_entity.id
_entity.type
_entity.pdbx_description
1 polymer ?
#
loop_
_entity_poly.entity_id
_entity_poly.type
_entity_poly.pdbx_seq_one_letter_code
_entity_poly.pdbx_strand_id
1 'polypeptide(L)' 'MDPNGRKVAGALFIVLVLWMILHVIYGSTEGFVDAGRCGVKMPSCSGERVRCMNGYCKSDIAPTLPLLSDLQMTPPTKY' A
#
# COMPACT_ATOMS: atom_id res chain seq x y z
N MET A 1 5.59 -3.87 42.80
CA MET A 1 5.13 -4.36 41.49
C MET A 1 5.40 -5.86 41.47
N ASP A 2 4.34 -6.66 41.54
CA ASP A 2 4.45 -8.10 41.71
C ASP A 2 5.31 -8.75 40.61
N PRO A 3 6.18 -9.71 40.95
CA PRO A 3 7.04 -10.38 39.99
C PRO A 3 6.24 -11.09 38.88
N ASN A 4 4.99 -11.47 39.18
CA ASN A 4 4.05 -12.03 38.22
C ASN A 4 3.47 -10.96 37.27
N GLY A 5 3.22 -9.75 37.78
CA GLY A 5 2.73 -8.63 36.95
C GLY A 5 3.74 -8.21 35.87
N ARG A 6 5.04 -8.26 36.19
CA ARG A 6 6.12 -8.00 35.21
C ARG A 6 6.14 -9.02 34.08
N LYS A 7 5.92 -10.30 34.38
CA LYS A 7 5.88 -11.38 33.39
C LYS A 7 4.67 -11.25 32.47
N VAL A 8 3.51 -10.92 33.03
CA VAL A 8 2.26 -10.72 32.27
C VAL A 8 2.38 -9.50 31.36
N ALA A 9 2.90 -8.37 31.86
CA ALA A 9 3.11 -7.18 31.06
C ALA A 9 4.10 -7.41 29.90
N GLY A 10 5.19 -8.14 30.16
CA GLY A 10 6.15 -8.52 29.12
C GLY A 10 5.54 -9.45 28.06
N ALA A 11 4.76 -10.45 28.49
CA ALA A 11 4.09 -11.36 27.56
C ALA A 11 3.07 -10.62 26.67
N LEU A 12 2.26 -9.71 27.25
CA LEU A 12 1.33 -8.87 26.51
C LEU A 12 2.04 -7.99 25.47
N PHE A 13 3.16 -7.39 25.85
CA PHE A 13 3.95 -6.57 24.93
C PHE A 13 4.46 -7.38 23.73
N ILE A 14 5.01 -8.58 23.97
CA ILE A 14 5.49 -9.47 22.91
C ILE A 14 4.35 -9.87 21.97
N VAL A 15 3.19 -10.23 22.51
CA VAL A 15 2.00 -10.59 21.69
C VAL A 15 1.55 -9.43 20.83
N LEU A 16 1.49 -8.21 21.37
CA LEU A 16 1.10 -7.01 20.62
C LEU A 16 2.08 -6.68 19.49
N VAL A 17 3.38 -6.80 19.73
CA VAL A 17 4.41 -6.58 18.70
C VAL A 17 4.29 -7.60 17.58
N LEU A 18 4.15 -8.89 17.91
CA LEU A 18 3.99 -9.94 16.92
C LEU A 18 2.72 -9.74 16.07
N TRP A 19 1.61 -9.37 16.71
CA TRP A 19 0.37 -9.06 16.02
C TRP A 19 0.54 -7.89 15.06
N MET A 20 1.23 -6.82 15.46
CA MET A 20 1.48 -5.65 14.61
C MET A 20 2.35 -6.02 13.39
N ILE A 21 3.38 -6.85 13.57
CA ILE A 21 4.21 -7.36 12.47
C ILE A 21 3.38 -8.16 11.48
N LEU A 22 2.56 -9.09 11.98
CA LEU A 22 1.66 -9.89 11.14
C LEU A 22 0.65 -8.99 10.42
N HIS A 23 0.08 -8.01 11.11
CA HIS A 23 -0.84 -7.05 10.50
C HIS A 23 -0.19 -6.24 9.39
N VAL A 24 1.10 -5.88 9.50
CA VAL A 24 1.82 -5.20 8.41
C VAL A 24 2.10 -6.15 7.24
N ILE A 25 2.41 -7.42 7.51
CA ILE A 25 2.69 -8.42 6.47
C ILE A 25 1.41 -8.82 5.70
N TYR A 26 0.30 -8.98 6.41
CA TYR A 26 -0.97 -9.46 5.86
C TYR A 26 -1.98 -8.35 5.57
N GLY A 27 -1.75 -7.15 6.10
CA GLY A 27 -2.56 -5.97 5.85
C GLY A 27 -2.45 -5.57 4.39
N SER A 28 -3.58 -5.62 3.70
CA SER A 28 -3.71 -5.40 2.28
C SER A 28 -3.09 -4.07 1.81
N THR A 29 -2.57 -4.15 0.59
CA THR A 29 -1.83 -3.15 -0.17
C THR A 29 -2.71 -2.00 -0.67
N GLU A 30 -3.25 -1.20 0.25
CA GLU A 30 -3.92 0.08 -0.09
C GLU A 30 -2.95 1.27 -0.02
N GLY A 31 -1.64 1.00 -0.03
CA GLY A 31 -0.68 2.02 -0.42
C GLY A 31 -0.84 2.25 -1.92
N PHE A 32 -0.81 3.50 -2.38
CA PHE A 32 -0.53 3.80 -3.79
C PHE A 32 0.71 3.00 -4.17
N VAL A 33 0.53 1.84 -4.79
CA VAL A 33 1.63 0.99 -5.19
C VAL A 33 2.39 1.85 -6.19
N ASP A 34 3.55 2.35 -5.78
CA ASP A 34 4.47 3.03 -6.67
C ASP A 34 4.65 2.07 -7.84
N ALA A 35 4.01 2.40 -8.96
CA ALA A 35 4.07 1.69 -10.21
C ALA A 35 5.55 1.64 -10.57
N GLY A 36 6.24 0.55 -10.16
CA GLY A 36 7.69 0.54 -9.91
C GLY A 36 8.46 1.37 -10.92
N ARG A 37 9.41 2.19 -10.44
CA ARG A 37 10.16 3.06 -11.35
C ARG A 37 10.94 2.22 -12.37
N CYS A 38 10.91 2.68 -13.60
CA CYS A 38 11.58 2.04 -14.72
C CYS A 38 12.33 3.08 -15.54
N GLY A 39 13.28 2.64 -16.36
CA GLY A 39 14.12 3.53 -17.16
C GLY A 39 15.53 3.00 -17.33
N VAL A 40 16.40 3.85 -17.85
CA VAL A 40 17.80 3.50 -18.09
C VAL A 40 18.50 3.30 -16.74
N LYS A 41 19.03 2.10 -16.49
CA LYS A 41 19.61 1.61 -15.21
C LYS A 41 18.61 1.28 -14.10
N MET A 42 17.34 1.11 -14.40
CA MET A 42 16.33 0.61 -13.46
C MET A 42 15.86 -0.79 -13.88
N PRO A 43 15.30 -1.59 -12.97
CA PRO A 43 14.72 -2.87 -13.33
C PRO A 43 13.61 -2.71 -14.38
N SER A 44 13.49 -3.69 -15.28
CA SER A 44 12.37 -3.80 -16.19
C SER A 44 11.08 -4.06 -15.43
N CYS A 45 9.95 -3.60 -15.99
CA CYS A 45 8.64 -3.90 -15.44
C CYS A 45 8.34 -5.40 -15.50
N SER A 46 7.81 -5.96 -14.42
CA SER A 46 7.37 -7.34 -14.33
C SER A 46 5.85 -7.41 -14.38
N GLY A 47 5.31 -8.33 -15.17
CA GLY A 47 3.86 -8.54 -15.31
C GLY A 47 3.43 -8.64 -16.78
N GLU A 48 2.38 -9.41 -17.01
CA GLU A 48 1.71 -9.43 -18.31
C GLU A 48 1.09 -8.04 -18.56
N ARG A 49 1.27 -7.50 -19.77
CA ARG A 49 0.68 -6.20 -20.16
C ARG A 49 1.12 -4.98 -19.33
N VAL A 50 2.29 -5.04 -18.69
CA VAL A 50 2.90 -3.88 -17.99
C VAL A 50 4.09 -3.36 -18.79
N ARG A 51 4.14 -2.06 -19.04
CA ARG A 51 5.19 -1.38 -19.82
C ARG A 51 5.75 -0.18 -19.06
N CYS A 52 6.98 0.20 -19.40
CA CYS A 52 7.57 1.43 -18.88
C CYS A 52 6.99 2.65 -19.60
N MET A 53 6.28 3.52 -18.89
CA MET A 53 5.69 4.76 -19.42
C MET A 53 6.06 5.92 -18.51
N ASN A 54 6.71 6.96 -19.05
CA ASN A 54 7.17 8.14 -18.31
C ASN A 54 8.00 7.84 -17.04
N GLY A 55 8.76 6.74 -17.06
CA GLY A 55 9.59 6.32 -15.92
C GLY A 55 8.87 5.47 -14.86
N TYR A 56 7.63 5.04 -15.12
CA TYR A 56 6.84 4.20 -14.23
C TYR A 56 6.30 2.96 -14.93
N CYS A 57 6.18 1.85 -14.20
CA CYS A 57 5.60 0.61 -14.71
C CYS A 57 4.07 0.68 -14.74
N LYS A 58 3.49 0.86 -15.92
CA LYS A 58 2.05 1.06 -16.11
C LYS A 58 1.45 -0.02 -17.00
N SER A 59 0.22 -0.43 -16.71
CA SER A 59 -0.50 -1.36 -17.59
C SER A 59 -0.83 -0.69 -18.93
N ASP A 60 -0.78 -1.47 -20.02
CA ASP A 60 -1.27 -1.06 -21.35
C ASP A 60 -2.78 -1.20 -21.51
N ILE A 61 -3.48 -1.75 -20.50
CA ILE A 61 -4.93 -1.78 -20.43
C ILE A 61 -5.43 -0.35 -20.20
N ALA A 62 -6.29 0.12 -21.12
CA ALA A 62 -6.90 1.43 -20.98
C ALA A 62 -7.72 1.49 -19.68
N PRO A 63 -7.54 2.53 -18.84
CA PRO A 63 -8.34 2.68 -17.65
C PRO A 63 -9.80 2.86 -18.05
N THR A 64 -10.69 2.10 -17.42
CA THR A 64 -12.12 2.30 -17.55
C THR A 64 -12.58 3.27 -16.46
N LEU A 65 -13.48 4.19 -16.84
CA LEU A 65 -14.17 5.00 -15.84
C LEU A 65 -15.13 4.09 -15.07
N PRO A 66 -15.21 4.21 -13.74
CA PRO A 66 -16.24 3.52 -12.99
C PRO A 66 -17.61 4.07 -13.39
N LEU A 67 -18.63 3.21 -13.37
CA LEU A 67 -20.00 3.62 -13.72
C LEU A 67 -20.53 4.72 -12.77
N LEU A 68 -20.12 4.65 -11.51
CA LEU A 68 -20.43 5.61 -10.47
C LEU A 68 -19.12 6.03 -9.81
N SER A 69 -18.95 7.32 -9.58
CA SER A 69 -17.80 7.89 -8.87
C SER A 69 -18.33 8.81 -7.78
N ASP A 70 -17.91 8.59 -6.54
CA ASP A 70 -18.21 9.48 -5.42
C ASP A 70 -17.39 10.78 -5.47
N LEU A 71 -16.47 10.90 -6.45
CA LEU A 71 -15.73 12.12 -6.66
C LEU A 71 -16.64 13.20 -7.23
N GLN A 72 -16.60 14.37 -6.61
CA GLN A 72 -17.24 15.57 -7.12
C GLN A 72 -16.67 15.89 -8.51
N MET A 73 -17.53 16.05 -9.51
CA MET A 73 -17.13 16.45 -10.87
C MET A 73 -16.50 17.84 -10.92
N THR A 74 -16.78 18.68 -9.91
CA THR A 74 -16.25 20.04 -9.82
C THR A 74 -15.32 20.13 -8.60
N PRO A 75 -14.17 20.84 -8.73
CA PRO A 75 -13.32 21.09 -7.59
C PRO A 75 -14.10 21.87 -6.53
N PRO A 76 -13.85 21.65 -5.23
CA PRO A 76 -14.50 22.41 -4.18
C PRO A 76 -14.14 23.88 -4.36
N THR A 77 -15.14 24.69 -4.73
CA THR A 77 -14.95 26.14 -4.84
C THR A 77 -15.01 26.71 -3.42
N LYS A 78 -13.88 27.23 -2.93
CA LYS A 78 -13.89 28.17 -1.80
C LYS A 78 -14.29 29.52 -2.37
N TYR A 79 -15.54 29.91 -2.19
CA TYR A 79 -15.96 31.30 -2.26
C TYR A 79 -16.14 31.84 -0.85
#